data_AF-Q6CDU3-F1
#
_entry.id   AF-Q6CDU3-F1
#
_cell.length_a   1.000
_cell.length_b   1.000
_cell.length_c   1.000
_cell.angle_alpha   90.00
_cell.angle_beta   90.00
_cell.angle_gamma   90.00
#
_symmetry.space_group_name_H-M   'P 1'
#
loop_
_entity.id
_entity.type
_entity.pdbx_description
1 polymer ?
#
loop_
_entity_poly.entity_id
_entity_poly.type
_entity_poly.pdbx_seq_one_letter_code
_entity_poly.pdbx_strand_id
1 'polypeptide(L)'
;MTDARKLVEEFRRSGKFDEMRRDALAKFKQSDLHGDIRQQIQEIVDKEIESQPQVLSRGRGKSAALIEGAINRNSGKDSVYTKVDGYVDGAIDQSLEKKIQDALQGMVGGEEKTETKTETKAEIQDHSVSEFPAAKTENAAESKPSNEPLADTKPEPSADVSMTE
;
A
#
# COMPACT_ATOMS: atom_id res chain seq x y z
N MET A 1 -22.62 33.30 -11.01
CA MET A 1 -22.36 31.92 -11.47
C MET A 1 -21.22 31.36 -10.64
N THR A 2 -21.53 30.42 -9.76
CA THR A 2 -20.51 29.72 -8.95
C THR A 2 -19.62 28.91 -9.89
N ASP A 3 -18.30 29.09 -9.78
CA ASP A 3 -17.33 28.31 -10.56
C ASP A 3 -17.37 26.86 -10.07
N ALA A 4 -17.69 25.93 -10.99
CA ALA A 4 -17.78 24.51 -10.68
C ALA A 4 -16.49 23.96 -10.03
N ARG A 5 -15.32 24.53 -10.37
CA ARG A 5 -14.05 24.13 -9.74
C ARG A 5 -13.99 24.53 -8.27
N LYS A 6 -14.42 25.75 -7.93
CA LYS A 6 -14.46 26.23 -6.54
C LYS A 6 -15.42 25.40 -5.70
N LEU A 7 -16.57 25.04 -6.27
CA LEU A 7 -17.55 24.21 -5.59
C LEU A 7 -17.01 22.79 -5.31
N VAL A 8 -16.23 22.20 -6.22
CA VAL A 8 -15.54 20.92 -5.98
C VAL A 8 -14.49 21.05 -4.88
N GLU A 9 -13.72 22.13 -4.86
CA GLU A 9 -12.74 22.38 -3.81
C GLU A 9 -13.39 22.56 -2.43
N GLU A 10 -14.48 23.31 -2.34
CA GLU A 10 -15.27 23.47 -1.12
C GLU A 10 -15.90 22.15 -0.68
N PHE A 11 -16.45 21.37 -1.61
CA PHE A 11 -16.97 20.04 -1.33
C PHE A 11 -15.90 19.12 -0.74
N ARG A 12 -14.70 19.11 -1.31
CA ARG A 12 -13.56 18.35 -0.78
C ARG A 12 -13.11 18.85 0.59
N ARG A 13 -13.06 20.17 0.81
CA ARG A 13 -12.67 20.78 2.09
C ARG A 13 -13.70 20.57 3.20
N SER A 14 -14.98 20.38 2.84
CA SER A 14 -16.06 20.16 3.81
C SER A 14 -15.97 18.84 4.58
N GLY A 15 -15.11 17.91 4.15
CA GLY A 15 -14.97 16.58 4.76
C GLY A 15 -16.07 15.58 4.37
N LYS A 16 -17.15 16.03 3.72
CA LYS A 16 -18.26 15.16 3.27
C LYS A 16 -17.81 14.08 2.29
N PHE A 17 -16.83 14.38 1.44
CA PHE A 17 -16.23 13.37 0.55
C PHE A 17 -15.58 12.23 1.34
N ASP A 18 -14.82 12.56 2.39
CA ASP A 18 -14.16 11.55 3.22
C ASP A 18 -15.16 10.74 4.04
N GLU A 19 -16.24 11.37 4.53
CA GLU A 19 -17.36 10.67 5.18
C GLU A 19 -17.97 9.64 4.24
N MET A 20 -18.34 10.06 3.02
CA MET A 20 -18.90 9.17 2.01
C MET A 20 -17.95 8.02 1.65
N ARG A 21 -16.64 8.30 1.53
CA ARG A 21 -15.61 7.27 1.29
C ARG A 21 -15.56 6.25 2.42
N ARG A 22 -15.59 6.70 3.68
CA ARG A 22 -15.58 5.81 4.86
C ARG A 22 -16.83 4.94 4.92
N ASP A 23 -18.00 5.52 4.66
CA ASP A 23 -19.28 4.81 4.63
C ASP A 23 -19.29 3.72 3.55
N ALA A 24 -18.82 4.06 2.34
CA ALA A 24 -18.70 3.10 1.23
C ALA A 24 -17.79 1.93 1.61
N LEU A 25 -16.64 2.22 2.22
CA LEU A 25 -15.71 1.19 2.71
C LEU A 25 -16.35 0.32 3.81
N ALA A 26 -17.10 0.91 4.73
CA ALA A 26 -17.78 0.17 5.79
C ALA A 26 -18.83 -0.79 5.23
N LYS A 27 -19.65 -0.33 4.27
CA LYS A 27 -20.63 -1.15 3.55
C LYS A 27 -19.97 -2.28 2.77
N PHE A 28 -18.87 -1.98 2.07
CA PHE A 28 -18.10 -3.00 1.37
C PHE A 28 -17.63 -4.11 2.32
N LYS A 29 -17.05 -3.76 3.47
CA LYS A 29 -16.61 -4.75 4.47
C LYS A 29 -17.73 -5.66 5.01
N GLN A 30 -18.97 -5.19 4.97
CA GLN A 30 -20.16 -5.94 5.40
C GLN A 30 -20.81 -6.72 4.24
N SER A 31 -20.40 -6.48 3.00
CA SER A 31 -20.97 -7.14 1.82
C SER A 31 -20.44 -8.56 1.65
N ASP A 32 -21.26 -9.42 1.04
CA ASP A 32 -20.87 -10.80 0.70
C ASP A 32 -19.65 -10.82 -0.24
N LEU A 33 -19.56 -9.85 -1.15
CA LEU A 33 -18.45 -9.71 -2.08
C LEU A 33 -17.09 -9.57 -1.37
N HIS A 34 -17.04 -8.89 -0.22
CA HIS A 34 -15.79 -8.80 0.55
C HIS A 34 -15.35 -10.18 1.06
N GLY A 35 -16.30 -11.05 1.43
CA GLY A 35 -16.04 -12.45 1.75
C GLY A 35 -15.50 -13.22 0.54
N ASP A 36 -16.18 -13.11 -0.60
CA ASP A 36 -15.78 -13.78 -1.85
C ASP A 36 -14.38 -13.37 -2.31
N ILE A 37 -14.07 -12.07 -2.26
CA ILE A 37 -12.74 -11.55 -2.60
C ILE A 37 -11.69 -12.09 -1.65
N ARG A 38 -11.96 -12.14 -0.34
CA ARG A 38 -11.02 -12.70 0.64
C ARG A 38 -10.75 -14.17 0.35
N GLN A 39 -11.78 -14.95 0.05
CA GLN A 39 -11.66 -16.35 -0.31
C GLN A 39 -10.83 -16.52 -1.59
N GLN A 40 -11.10 -15.73 -2.62
CA GLN A 40 -10.32 -15.75 -3.87
C GLN A 40 -8.85 -15.37 -3.65
N ILE A 41 -8.57 -14.37 -2.82
CA ILE A 41 -7.18 -14.00 -2.46
C ILE A 41 -6.50 -15.17 -1.73
N GLN A 42 -7.19 -15.82 -0.79
CA GLN A 42 -6.67 -16.99 -0.08
C GLN A 42 -6.28 -18.10 -1.05
N GLU A 43 -7.15 -18.44 -2.01
CA GLU A 43 -6.87 -19.45 -3.03
C GLU A 43 -5.68 -19.10 -3.92
N ILE A 44 -5.52 -17.83 -4.28
CA ILE A 44 -4.35 -17.34 -5.03
C ILE A 44 -3.09 -17.50 -4.19
N VAL A 45 -3.14 -17.12 -2.92
CA VAL A 45 -2.03 -17.23 -1.97
C VAL A 45 -1.62 -18.69 -1.77
N ASP A 46 -2.58 -19.58 -1.56
CA ASP A 46 -2.32 -21.00 -1.33
C ASP A 46 -1.62 -21.63 -2.55
N LYS A 47 -2.11 -21.34 -3.77
CA LYS A 47 -1.46 -21.77 -5.01
C LYS A 47 -0.04 -21.19 -5.17
N GLU A 48 0.16 -19.93 -4.79
CA GLU A 48 1.48 -19.30 -4.85
C GLU A 48 2.44 -19.90 -3.81
N ILE A 49 1.97 -20.27 -2.62
CA ILE A 49 2.77 -20.96 -1.60
C ILE A 49 3.15 -22.37 -2.06
N GLU A 50 2.23 -23.11 -2.68
CA GLU A 50 2.52 -24.42 -3.27
C GLU A 50 3.58 -24.33 -4.36
N SER A 51 3.49 -23.29 -5.21
CA SER A 51 4.48 -23.04 -6.26
C SER A 51 5.82 -22.52 -5.70
N GLN A 52 5.78 -21.71 -4.65
CA GLN A 52 6.92 -20.99 -4.08
C GLN A 52 6.89 -20.99 -2.54
N PRO A 53 7.27 -22.10 -1.89
CA PRO A 53 7.22 -22.22 -0.42
C PRO A 53 8.05 -21.17 0.31
N GLN A 54 9.12 -20.66 -0.33
CA GLN A 54 9.99 -19.60 0.19
C GLN A 54 9.29 -18.25 0.43
N VAL A 55 8.05 -18.05 -0.03
CA VAL A 55 7.28 -16.84 0.27
C VAL A 55 7.01 -16.72 1.78
N LEU A 56 6.85 -17.85 2.49
CA LEU A 56 6.57 -17.87 3.93
C LEU A 56 7.79 -17.58 4.79
N SER A 57 8.99 -17.91 4.32
CA SER A 57 10.24 -17.66 5.05
C SER A 57 10.80 -16.24 4.85
N ARG A 58 10.20 -15.46 3.95
CA ARG A 58 10.57 -14.07 3.71
C ARG A 58 9.92 -13.11 4.70
N GLY A 59 10.50 -11.92 4.83
CA GLY A 59 9.91 -10.85 5.62
C GLY A 59 8.55 -10.40 5.06
N ARG A 60 7.62 -10.06 5.95
CA ARG A 60 6.22 -9.69 5.64
C ARG A 60 6.06 -8.77 4.42
N GLY A 61 6.86 -7.71 4.30
CA GLY A 61 6.78 -6.78 3.17
C GLY A 61 7.15 -7.41 1.82
N LYS A 62 8.18 -8.26 1.78
CA LYS A 62 8.58 -8.97 0.55
C LYS A 62 7.53 -10.00 0.15
N SER A 63 6.98 -10.73 1.12
CA SER A 63 5.92 -11.71 0.89
C SER A 63 4.65 -11.04 0.39
N ALA A 64 4.26 -9.91 0.99
CA ALA A 64 3.11 -9.11 0.55
C ALA A 64 3.26 -8.65 -0.91
N ALA A 65 4.44 -8.13 -1.29
CA ALA A 65 4.71 -7.70 -2.66
C ALA A 65 4.64 -8.86 -3.67
N LEU A 66 5.11 -10.06 -3.30
CA LEU A 66 5.03 -11.25 -4.15
C LEU A 66 3.58 -11.72 -4.33
N ILE A 67 2.79 -11.73 -3.25
CA ILE A 67 1.37 -12.06 -3.26
C ILE A 67 0.59 -11.05 -4.12
N GLU A 68 0.84 -9.75 -3.94
CA GLU A 68 0.23 -8.70 -4.75
C GLU A 68 0.55 -8.90 -6.23
N GLY A 69 1.81 -9.21 -6.56
CA GLY A 69 2.21 -9.59 -7.90
C GLY A 69 1.45 -10.82 -8.43
N ALA A 70 1.20 -11.84 -7.59
CA ALA A 70 0.43 -13.02 -7.97
C ALA A 70 -1.05 -12.70 -8.23
N ILE A 71 -1.66 -11.87 -7.41
CA ILE A 71 -3.04 -11.39 -7.60
C ILE A 71 -3.13 -10.61 -8.91
N ASN A 72 -2.17 -9.72 -9.20
CA ASN A 72 -2.19 -8.90 -10.41
C ASN A 72 -1.97 -9.72 -11.70
N ARG A 73 -1.18 -10.80 -11.64
CA ARG A 73 -1.03 -11.76 -12.76
C ARG A 73 -2.33 -12.48 -13.10
N ASN A 74 -3.26 -12.61 -12.15
CA ASN A 74 -4.58 -13.19 -12.36
C ASN A 74 -5.55 -12.16 -12.99
N SER A 75 -5.06 -11.47 -14.02
CA SER A 75 -5.76 -10.41 -14.75
C SER A 75 -6.80 -11.02 -15.68
N GLY A 76 -8.06 -10.63 -15.51
CA GLY A 76 -9.19 -11.14 -16.28
C GLY A 76 -10.50 -10.56 -15.76
N LYS A 77 -11.62 -10.86 -16.43
CA LYS A 77 -12.95 -10.35 -16.03
C LYS A 77 -13.34 -10.76 -14.61
N ASP A 78 -12.81 -11.88 -14.13
CA ASP A 78 -13.04 -12.41 -12.78
C ASP A 78 -11.93 -12.07 -11.78
N SER A 79 -11.02 -11.15 -12.14
CA SER A 79 -9.94 -10.73 -11.24
C SER A 79 -10.49 -10.02 -10.00
N VAL A 80 -9.72 -10.09 -8.91
CA VAL A 80 -10.06 -9.39 -7.65
C VAL A 80 -10.28 -7.90 -7.90
N TYR A 81 -9.42 -7.25 -8.70
CA TYR A 81 -9.53 -5.83 -8.99
C TYR A 81 -10.79 -5.50 -9.79
N THR A 82 -11.10 -6.27 -10.84
CA THR A 82 -12.31 -6.02 -11.66
C THR A 82 -13.60 -6.21 -10.86
N LYS A 83 -13.63 -7.15 -9.91
CA LYS A 83 -14.78 -7.34 -9.01
C LYS A 83 -14.95 -6.16 -8.04
N VAL A 84 -13.84 -5.64 -7.51
CA VAL A 84 -13.87 -4.43 -6.65
C VAL A 84 -14.31 -3.22 -7.47
N ASP A 85 -13.77 -3.02 -8.66
CA ASP A 85 -14.14 -1.89 -9.53
C ASP A 85 -15.63 -1.97 -9.89
N GLY A 86 -16.14 -3.14 -10.29
CA GLY A 86 -17.56 -3.32 -10.57
C GLY A 86 -18.45 -3.10 -9.33
N TYR A 87 -17.96 -3.45 -8.13
CA TYR A 87 -18.66 -3.12 -6.90
C TYR A 87 -18.67 -1.62 -6.63
N VAL A 88 -17.55 -0.93 -6.83
CA VAL A 88 -17.48 0.52 -6.63
C VAL A 88 -18.39 1.21 -7.64
N ASP A 89 -18.36 0.83 -8.91
CA ASP A 89 -19.23 1.37 -9.95
C ASP A 89 -20.72 1.11 -9.64
N GLY A 90 -21.06 -0.07 -9.13
CA GLY A 90 -22.43 -0.40 -8.72
C GLY A 90 -22.85 0.20 -7.38
N ALA A 91 -21.92 0.41 -6.44
CA ALA A 91 -22.15 1.00 -5.12
C ALA A 91 -22.17 2.53 -5.16
N ILE A 92 -21.59 3.13 -6.22
CA ILE A 92 -21.97 4.45 -6.73
C ILE A 92 -23.36 4.28 -7.38
N ASP A 93 -24.32 3.88 -6.57
CA ASP A 93 -25.73 3.91 -6.94
C ASP A 93 -26.19 5.39 -6.91
N GLN A 94 -27.36 5.65 -7.50
CA GLN A 94 -28.08 6.93 -7.43
C GLN A 94 -28.13 7.50 -6.01
N SER A 95 -28.04 6.66 -4.97
CA SER A 95 -27.90 7.06 -3.57
C SER A 95 -26.65 7.91 -3.28
N LEU A 96 -25.48 7.54 -3.78
CA LEU A 96 -24.25 8.31 -3.56
C LEU A 96 -24.24 9.59 -4.40
N GLU A 97 -24.69 9.50 -5.65
CA GLU A 97 -24.86 10.66 -6.53
C GLU A 97 -25.82 11.67 -5.91
N LYS A 98 -26.98 11.22 -5.40
CA LYS A 98 -27.94 12.06 -4.70
C LYS A 98 -27.35 12.70 -3.45
N LYS A 99 -26.59 11.96 -2.64
CA LYS A 99 -25.90 12.52 -1.47
C LYS A 99 -24.91 13.63 -1.86
N ILE A 100 -24.20 13.46 -2.98
CA ILE A 100 -23.32 14.48 -3.53
C ILE A 100 -24.15 15.69 -3.99
N GLN A 101 -25.22 15.48 -4.75
CA GLN A 101 -26.12 16.56 -5.18
C GLN A 101 -26.71 17.35 -4.00
N ASP A 102 -27.22 16.66 -2.98
CA ASP A 102 -27.75 17.28 -1.75
C ASP A 102 -26.67 18.09 -1.02
N ALA A 103 -25.45 17.57 -0.95
CA ALA A 103 -24.31 18.27 -0.33
C ALA A 103 -23.93 19.53 -1.10
N LEU A 104 -23.90 19.46 -2.43
CA LEU A 104 -23.60 20.59 -3.31
C LEU A 104 -24.73 21.64 -3.29
N GLN A 105 -25.99 21.22 -3.25
CA GLN A 105 -27.13 22.13 -3.16
C GLN A 105 -27.14 22.89 -1.84
N GLY A 106 -26.76 22.24 -0.73
CA GLY A 106 -26.56 22.90 0.56
C GLY A 106 -25.42 23.92 0.58
N MET A 107 -24.44 23.80 -0.31
CA MET A 107 -23.34 24.76 -0.46
C MET A 107 -23.74 25.97 -1.33
N VAL A 108 -24.48 25.74 -2.41
CA VAL A 108 -24.94 26.81 -3.32
C VAL A 108 -26.10 27.61 -2.70
N GLY A 109 -26.93 27.01 -1.86
CA GLY A 109 -28.03 27.69 -1.15
C GLY A 109 -27.61 28.46 0.11
N GLY A 110 -26.32 28.44 0.47
CA GLY A 110 -25.77 29.02 1.70
C GLY A 110 -25.14 30.40 1.55
N GLU A 111 -25.35 31.10 0.44
CA GLU A 111 -24.85 32.47 0.25
C GLU A 111 -25.87 33.51 0.73
N GLU A 112 -25.96 33.71 2.05
CA GLU A 112 -26.06 35.04 2.67
C GLU A 112 -25.76 34.92 4.18
N LYS A 113 -24.48 35.04 4.54
CA LYS A 113 -24.04 35.77 5.74
C LYS A 113 -22.55 36.09 5.62
N THR A 114 -22.35 37.25 4.99
CA THR A 114 -21.30 38.25 5.22
C THR A 114 -20.19 37.88 6.19
N GLU A 115 -18.98 37.93 5.66
CA GLU A 115 -17.73 38.14 6.37
C GLU A 115 -17.86 39.25 7.43
N THR A 116 -17.50 38.95 8.67
CA THR A 116 -16.85 39.94 9.55
C THR A 116 -15.68 39.28 10.25
N LYS A 117 -14.49 39.77 9.91
CA LYS A 117 -13.20 39.50 10.55
C LYS A 117 -13.28 39.80 12.05
N THR A 118 -12.89 38.84 12.89
CA THR A 118 -12.26 39.15 14.18
C THR A 118 -11.04 38.26 14.38
N GLU A 119 -9.88 38.90 14.29
CA GLU A 119 -8.62 38.41 14.81
C GLU A 119 -8.79 38.20 16.32
N THR A 120 -8.55 36.98 16.81
CA THR A 120 -8.06 36.78 18.18
C THR A 120 -6.82 35.90 18.12
N LYS A 121 -5.70 36.53 18.41
CA LYS A 121 -4.44 35.88 18.77
C LYS A 121 -4.69 35.10 20.06
N ALA A 122 -4.72 33.77 19.97
CA ALA A 122 -4.59 32.89 21.13
C ALA A 122 -3.40 31.96 20.88
N GLU A 123 -2.33 32.30 21.57
CA GLU A 123 -1.08 31.57 21.72
C GLU A 123 -1.30 30.38 22.67
N ILE A 124 -1.24 29.13 22.18
CA ILE A 124 -0.99 27.95 23.01
C ILE A 124 -0.14 26.93 22.23
N GLN A 125 1.16 26.98 22.54
CA GLN A 125 2.03 25.88 22.93
C GLN A 125 2.21 24.66 22.01
N ASP A 126 3.39 24.67 21.37
CA ASP A 126 4.18 23.54 20.88
C ASP A 126 4.10 22.30 21.79
N HIS A 127 3.60 21.20 21.24
CA HIS A 127 3.99 19.87 21.67
C HIS A 127 4.35 19.03 20.44
N SER A 128 5.60 19.19 20.05
CA SER A 128 6.38 18.25 19.27
C SER A 128 6.41 16.83 19.89
N VAL A 129 6.72 15.88 18.99
CA VAL A 129 7.13 14.47 19.18
C VAL A 129 5.95 13.48 19.31
N SER A 130 5.77 12.44 18.47
CA SER A 130 6.75 11.48 17.94
C SER A 130 6.40 10.88 16.57
N GLU A 131 7.29 11.13 15.60
CA GLU A 131 7.95 10.15 14.72
C GLU A 131 7.17 8.96 14.14
N PHE A 132 6.94 9.04 12.82
CA PHE A 132 6.96 7.87 11.94
C PHE A 132 8.38 7.27 11.91
N PRO A 133 8.59 5.95 12.05
CA PRO A 133 9.90 5.36 11.84
C PRO A 133 10.26 5.42 10.36
N ALA A 134 11.10 6.39 10.00
CA ALA A 134 11.80 6.45 8.74
C ALA A 134 12.75 5.25 8.61
N ALA A 135 12.69 4.60 7.46
CA ALA A 135 13.61 3.56 7.05
C ALA A 135 15.05 4.11 7.05
N LYS A 136 15.93 3.53 7.87
CA LYS A 136 17.38 3.70 7.72
C LYS A 136 17.88 2.72 6.66
N THR A 137 18.10 3.25 5.47
CA THR A 137 19.15 2.77 4.56
C THR A 137 20.47 3.39 5.00
N GLU A 138 21.34 2.60 5.63
CA GLU A 138 22.77 2.89 5.72
C GLU A 138 23.52 1.67 5.16
N ASN A 139 24.08 1.86 3.97
CA ASN A 139 25.15 1.03 3.42
C ASN A 139 26.44 1.85 3.50
N ALA A 140 27.55 1.13 3.75
CA ALA A 140 28.96 1.49 3.51
C ALA A 140 29.75 2.19 4.64
N ALA A 141 30.51 1.39 5.38
CA ALA A 141 31.94 1.57 5.69
C ALA A 141 32.43 0.22 6.29
N GLU A 142 33.04 -0.67 5.53
CA GLU A 142 34.46 -0.66 5.16
C GLU A 142 35.39 -0.91 6.36
N SER A 143 35.77 -2.18 6.53
CA SER A 143 37.02 -2.57 7.19
C SER A 143 37.44 -3.98 6.71
N LYS A 144 38.09 -4.04 5.55
CA LYS A 144 39.29 -4.89 5.35
C LYS A 144 40.47 -4.06 5.92
N PRO A 145 41.49 -4.64 6.59
CA PRO A 145 42.47 -5.48 5.89
C PRO A 145 43.14 -6.58 6.74
N SER A 146 43.53 -7.67 6.07
CA SER A 146 44.82 -8.32 6.28
C SER A 146 44.97 -9.43 5.25
N ASN A 147 45.53 -9.05 4.12
CA ASN A 147 46.20 -9.95 3.20
C ASN A 147 47.69 -9.86 3.53
N GLU A 148 48.35 -11.01 3.69
CA GLU A 148 49.72 -11.37 3.26
C GLU A 148 50.43 -12.33 4.25
N PRO A 149 51.37 -13.18 3.80
CA PRO A 149 51.65 -13.63 2.44
C PRO A 149 51.75 -15.16 2.30
N LEU A 150 51.70 -15.59 1.04
CA LEU A 150 52.07 -16.90 0.54
C LEU A 150 53.50 -17.26 0.97
N ALA A 151 53.69 -18.41 1.63
CA ALA A 151 55.00 -19.04 1.78
C ALA A 151 54.93 -20.46 1.21
N ASP A 152 55.50 -20.58 0.02
CA ASP A 152 56.14 -21.75 -0.56
C ASP A 152 56.51 -22.86 0.42
N THR A 153 55.87 -24.03 0.28
CA THR A 153 56.52 -25.31 0.60
C THR A 153 56.54 -26.18 -0.65
N LYS A 154 57.57 -25.92 -1.45
CA LYS A 154 58.41 -26.84 -2.23
C LYS A 154 57.94 -28.31 -2.31
N PRO A 155 57.87 -28.91 -3.51
CA PRO A 155 57.71 -30.35 -3.67
C PRO A 155 59.06 -31.05 -3.43
N GLU A 156 59.09 -32.05 -2.55
CA GLU A 156 60.21 -33.00 -2.48
C GLU A 156 59.96 -34.22 -3.39
N PRO A 157 60.98 -34.69 -4.13
CA PRO A 157 60.86 -35.76 -5.10
C PRO A 157 61.29 -37.15 -4.59
N SER A 158 60.88 -38.17 -5.37
CA SER A 158 61.51 -39.49 -5.59
C SER A 158 61.50 -40.56 -4.48
N ALA A 159 60.79 -41.67 -4.77
CA ALA A 159 61.30 -43.06 -4.88
C ALA A 159 60.07 -44.00 -4.84
N ASP A 160 59.67 -44.61 -5.95
CA ASP A 160 60.13 -45.90 -6.49
C ASP A 160 59.44 -47.13 -5.85
N VAL A 161 59.29 -48.16 -6.70
CA VAL A 161 59.11 -49.59 -6.44
C VAL A 161 57.79 -50.25 -6.88
N SER A 162 57.96 -51.04 -7.97
CA SER A 162 57.26 -52.27 -8.40
C SER A 162 55.85 -52.13 -9.02
N MET A 163 55.56 -52.46 -10.28
CA MET A 163 55.82 -53.68 -11.08
C MET A 163 55.43 -54.98 -10.36
N THR A 164 54.25 -55.51 -10.70
CA THR A 164 54.06 -56.94 -10.95
C THR A 164 52.97 -57.11 -12.01
N GLU A 165 53.24 -58.08 -12.88
CA GLU A 165 52.55 -58.49 -14.11
C GLU A 165 51.11 -58.94 -13.92
#